data_AF-A0A7D9DPA3-F1
#
_entry.id   AF-A0A7D9DPA3-F1
#
_cell.length_a   1.000
_cell.length_b   1.000
_cell.length_c   1.000
_cell.angle_alpha   90.00
_cell.angle_beta   90.00
_cell.angle_gamma   90.00
#
_symmetry.space_group_name_H-M   'P 1'
#
loop_
_entity.id
_entity.type
_entity.pdbx_description
1 polymer ?
#
loop_
_entity_poly.entity_id
_entity_poly.type
_entity_poly.pdbx_seq_one_letter_code
_entity_poly.pdbx_strand_id
1 'polypeptide(L)'
;MPRFSECWRCGNTIGVGIICNLCEVAKYCSEKCKKNDIFRHEAECIPASILKTCKTCRKSGPNLKACTGCYRAFYCDAKCQKSNWERHKIDCLDVKKRMEEITQLTLAHYDILSEKTSYCSYYYWGNVPAFDCLNLVENEGVDGSAFKVLVLGVGDLRNVALTCASLPDSYSSKVLFTLNDKESCVLARLVLLLYMLIKGDLRIEKAVTEIWYSVLLSQETYECLRTSLEELTSFTTAQNLQSKTAGLISVDEMQFKQLQDVWKTWLGLRVQGTKWIQKQREKTINSNMENVARNSGYINNVPAEHAIAVKKWIDDGVFKRTQAPMIAENPTLTGVDMAARYAPYSYSVLPELFPFSGWDYLQVKKFKSSNCLVTMYGDYIECILRKFMNILSKQQVSFQIVLCDCMDIQQHPEVNTVYDRILTSNLIDYVFLPNLLKLCSQILNHDNNYATIITETMVWARDIIPEGDILFAFNRLQVPKLAKIAFEDTKRSSFANDGGTSVMEYLDNSCEFFSYIRAMFSAYRLKKARESGSTNQKPTIPVIKEVGNEFQLHLRDGIRNENRIVFFRPAINRRRVTIVTGNERYLEWVPLQKK
;
A
#
# COMPACT_ATOMS: atom_id res chain seq x y z
N MET A 1 -2.60 4.45 -13.22
CA MET A 1 -3.97 5.02 -13.28
C MET A 1 -4.20 6.13 -12.24
N PRO A 2 -4.80 7.28 -12.61
CA PRO A 2 -5.28 8.30 -11.66
C PRO A 2 -6.67 8.02 -11.10
N ARG A 3 -7.14 8.86 -10.15
CA ARG A 3 -8.50 8.75 -9.59
C ARG A 3 -9.57 9.03 -10.66
N PHE A 4 -10.81 8.63 -10.38
CA PHE A 4 -11.92 8.68 -11.35
C PHE A 4 -12.23 10.09 -11.91
N SER A 5 -12.02 11.12 -11.10
CA SER A 5 -12.20 12.53 -11.49
C SER A 5 -10.93 13.20 -12.02
N GLU A 6 -9.80 12.48 -12.13
CA GLU A 6 -8.52 13.07 -12.51
C GLU A 6 -8.16 12.82 -13.97
N CYS A 7 -7.46 13.78 -14.56
CA CYS A 7 -6.85 13.63 -15.87
C CYS A 7 -5.82 12.52 -15.84
N TRP A 8 -5.98 11.55 -16.74
CA TRP A 8 -5.09 10.41 -16.83
C TRP A 8 -3.63 10.89 -16.95
N ARG A 9 -3.37 11.89 -17.80
CA ARG A 9 -2.01 12.42 -18.05
C ARG A 9 -1.44 13.32 -16.97
N CYS A 10 -2.18 14.30 -16.45
CA CYS A 10 -1.61 15.30 -15.53
C CYS A 10 -2.06 15.15 -14.08
N GLY A 11 -3.10 14.37 -13.79
CA GLY A 11 -3.66 14.20 -12.45
C GLY A 11 -4.51 15.38 -11.96
N ASN A 12 -4.74 16.40 -12.78
CA ASN A 12 -5.65 17.49 -12.41
C ASN A 12 -7.10 17.01 -12.45
N THR A 13 -7.91 17.47 -11.50
CA THR A 13 -9.36 17.24 -11.49
C THR A 13 -9.99 17.73 -12.80
N ILE A 14 -10.92 16.94 -13.33
CA ILE A 14 -11.67 17.21 -14.56
C ILE A 14 -13.15 17.30 -14.22
N GLY A 15 -13.84 18.30 -14.78
CA GLY A 15 -15.30 18.28 -14.91
C GLY A 15 -15.73 17.37 -16.07
N VAL A 16 -15.83 17.94 -17.28
CA VAL A 16 -16.05 17.17 -18.52
C VAL A 16 -14.72 16.99 -19.26
N GLY A 17 -14.31 15.75 -19.50
CA GLY A 17 -13.04 15.40 -20.13
C GLY A 17 -13.20 14.70 -21.47
N ILE A 18 -12.13 14.72 -22.28
CA ILE A 18 -12.04 13.91 -23.49
C ILE A 18 -11.82 12.46 -23.09
N ILE A 19 -12.66 11.56 -23.58
CA ILE A 19 -12.59 10.13 -23.27
C ILE A 19 -11.78 9.41 -24.37
N CYS A 20 -11.02 8.38 -23.99
CA CYS A 20 -10.42 7.46 -24.94
C CYS A 20 -11.48 6.52 -25.51
N ASN A 21 -11.66 6.52 -26.83
CA ASN A 21 -12.70 5.71 -27.49
C ASN A 21 -12.39 4.20 -27.50
N LEU A 22 -11.16 3.78 -27.16
CA LEU A 22 -10.77 2.38 -27.17
C LEU A 22 -11.08 1.69 -25.84
N CYS A 23 -10.64 2.28 -24.72
CA CYS A 23 -10.93 1.75 -23.39
C CYS A 23 -12.23 2.29 -22.78
N GLU A 24 -12.66 3.49 -23.16
CA GLU A 24 -13.78 4.26 -22.56
C GLU A 24 -13.60 4.62 -21.08
N VAL A 25 -12.43 4.30 -20.52
CA VAL A 25 -12.12 4.60 -19.11
C VAL A 25 -11.25 5.85 -19.01
N ALA A 26 -10.29 6.02 -19.93
CA ALA A 26 -9.34 7.12 -19.83
C ALA A 26 -9.92 8.49 -20.16
N LYS A 27 -9.78 9.42 -19.20
CA LYS A 27 -10.27 10.80 -19.28
C LYS A 27 -9.11 11.79 -19.29
N TYR A 28 -9.20 12.80 -20.14
CA TYR A 28 -8.18 13.83 -20.31
C TYR A 28 -8.77 15.23 -20.22
N CYS A 29 -8.05 16.16 -19.57
CA CYS A 29 -8.48 17.55 -19.47
C CYS A 29 -8.29 18.35 -20.78
N SER A 30 -7.53 17.82 -21.75
CA SER A 30 -7.26 18.47 -23.03
C SER A 30 -6.74 17.48 -24.07
N GLU A 31 -6.87 17.84 -25.36
CA GLU A 31 -6.30 17.07 -26.47
C GLU A 31 -4.77 16.95 -26.35
N LYS A 32 -4.10 17.99 -25.82
CA LYS A 32 -2.67 17.94 -25.52
C LYS A 32 -2.34 16.85 -24.50
N CYS A 33 -3.12 16.74 -23.43
CA CYS A 33 -2.94 15.68 -22.44
C CYS A 33 -3.16 14.30 -23.04
N LYS A 34 -4.20 14.13 -23.86
CA LYS A 34 -4.48 12.87 -24.56
C LYS A 34 -3.34 12.47 -25.50
N LYS A 35 -2.87 13.39 -26.35
CA LYS A 35 -1.74 13.16 -27.28
C LYS A 35 -0.45 12.84 -26.53
N ASN A 36 -0.18 13.53 -25.43
CA ASN A 36 1.04 13.34 -24.64
C ASN A 36 1.01 12.06 -23.79
N ASP A 37 -0.15 11.42 -23.60
CA ASP A 37 -0.27 10.18 -22.84
C ASP A 37 -0.15 8.93 -23.70
N ILE A 38 -0.09 9.06 -25.03
CA ILE A 38 -0.22 7.94 -25.97
C ILE A 38 0.72 6.76 -25.63
N PHE A 39 1.97 7.05 -25.26
CA PHE A 39 2.99 6.04 -24.96
C PHE A 39 2.69 5.24 -23.70
N ARG A 40 2.30 5.94 -22.62
CA ARG A 40 1.95 5.30 -21.35
C ARG A 40 0.58 4.66 -21.39
N HIS A 41 -0.35 5.31 -22.08
CA HIS A 41 -1.74 4.89 -22.15
C HIS A 41 -1.87 3.53 -22.83
N GLU A 42 -1.08 3.20 -23.85
CA GLU A 42 -1.21 1.93 -24.58
C GLU A 42 -1.18 0.69 -23.67
N ALA A 43 -0.22 0.63 -22.73
CA ALA A 43 -0.05 -0.49 -21.79
C ALA A 43 -1.23 -0.66 -20.82
N GLU A 44 -1.95 0.42 -20.51
CA GLU A 44 -3.17 0.39 -19.69
C GLU A 44 -4.44 0.26 -20.55
N CYS A 45 -4.43 0.79 -21.77
CA CYS A 45 -5.57 0.91 -22.66
C CYS A 45 -5.95 -0.41 -23.31
N ILE A 46 -4.97 -1.21 -23.75
CA ILE A 46 -5.23 -2.49 -24.40
C ILE A 46 -5.90 -3.47 -23.42
N PRO A 47 -5.39 -3.65 -22.18
CA PRO A 47 -6.09 -4.44 -21.17
C PRO A 47 -7.50 -3.92 -20.88
N ALA A 48 -7.65 -2.61 -20.71
CA ALA A 48 -8.92 -1.95 -20.40
C ALA A 48 -9.90 -1.87 -21.59
N SER A 49 -9.43 -2.15 -22.82
CA SER A 49 -10.21 -2.05 -24.05
C SER A 49 -11.49 -2.87 -23.93
N ILE A 50 -12.64 -2.21 -24.18
CA ILE A 50 -13.90 -2.93 -24.35
C ILE A 50 -13.88 -3.74 -25.64
N LEU A 51 -13.22 -3.21 -26.69
CA LEU A 51 -13.14 -3.85 -27.99
C LEU A 51 -12.14 -5.00 -27.91
N LYS A 52 -12.67 -6.23 -27.98
CA LYS A 52 -11.87 -7.44 -28.15
C LYS A 52 -12.00 -7.93 -29.58
N THR A 53 -10.94 -8.54 -30.12
CA THR A 53 -10.90 -9.04 -31.50
C THR A 53 -11.06 -10.55 -31.54
N CYS A 54 -11.99 -11.02 -32.39
CA CYS A 54 -12.22 -12.44 -32.59
C CYS A 54 -11.00 -13.10 -33.23
N LYS A 55 -10.47 -14.15 -32.61
CA LYS A 55 -9.29 -14.86 -33.14
C LYS A 55 -9.55 -15.53 -34.50
N THR A 56 -10.81 -15.78 -34.85
CA THR A 56 -11.21 -16.47 -36.08
C THR A 56 -11.54 -15.49 -37.21
N CYS A 57 -12.59 -14.68 -37.04
CA CYS A 57 -13.11 -13.81 -38.10
C CYS A 57 -12.59 -12.37 -38.03
N ARG A 58 -11.74 -12.05 -37.05
CA ARG A 58 -11.13 -10.73 -36.84
C ARG A 58 -12.11 -9.57 -36.59
N LYS A 59 -13.40 -9.84 -36.45
CA LYS A 59 -14.38 -8.85 -35.99
C LYS A 59 -14.05 -8.39 -34.57
N SER A 60 -14.04 -7.08 -34.37
CA SER A 60 -13.90 -6.46 -33.04
C SER A 60 -15.26 -6.09 -32.48
N GLY A 61 -15.42 -6.23 -31.17
CA GLY A 61 -16.65 -5.82 -30.49
C GLY A 61 -16.55 -5.91 -28.96
N PRO A 62 -17.50 -5.28 -28.24
CA PRO A 62 -17.50 -5.26 -26.78
C PRO A 62 -17.96 -6.57 -26.14
N ASN A 63 -18.74 -7.38 -26.87
CA ASN A 63 -19.46 -8.53 -26.32
C ASN A 63 -18.88 -9.88 -26.75
N LEU A 64 -17.59 -9.93 -27.09
CA LEU A 64 -16.95 -11.20 -27.44
C LEU A 64 -16.76 -12.07 -26.18
N LYS A 65 -16.92 -13.37 -26.37
CA LYS A 65 -16.78 -14.37 -25.31
C LYS A 65 -15.33 -14.80 -25.18
N ALA A 66 -14.79 -14.76 -23.97
CA ALA A 66 -13.48 -15.32 -23.68
C ALA A 66 -13.52 -16.85 -23.76
N CYS A 67 -12.41 -17.46 -24.19
CA CYS A 67 -12.18 -18.89 -24.05
C CYS A 67 -12.19 -19.27 -22.56
N THR A 68 -13.09 -20.14 -22.16
CA THR A 68 -13.22 -20.59 -20.75
C THR A 68 -12.06 -21.49 -20.30
N GLY A 69 -11.21 -21.95 -21.23
CA GLY A 69 -10.01 -22.70 -20.92
C GLY A 69 -8.86 -21.80 -20.46
N CYS A 70 -8.45 -20.86 -21.31
CA CYS A 70 -7.26 -20.04 -21.07
C CYS A 70 -7.56 -18.59 -20.70
N TYR A 71 -8.76 -18.08 -21.00
CA TYR A 71 -9.15 -16.66 -20.83
C TYR A 71 -8.29 -15.64 -21.58
N ARG A 72 -7.40 -16.09 -22.48
CA ARG A 72 -6.50 -15.25 -23.29
C ARG A 72 -6.96 -15.05 -24.75
N ALA A 73 -8.00 -15.77 -25.18
CA ALA A 73 -8.56 -15.70 -26.53
C ALA A 73 -10.04 -15.31 -26.49
N PHE A 74 -10.49 -14.55 -27.48
CA PHE A 74 -11.87 -14.05 -27.58
C PHE A 74 -12.51 -14.46 -28.91
N TYR A 75 -13.82 -14.74 -28.87
CA TYR A 75 -14.60 -15.23 -30.02
C TYR A 75 -15.98 -14.57 -30.06
N CYS A 76 -16.53 -14.36 -31.26
CA CYS A 76 -17.91 -13.91 -31.40
C CYS A 76 -18.91 -14.90 -30.79
N ASP A 77 -18.67 -16.19 -31.04
CA ASP A 77 -19.54 -17.29 -30.67
C ASP A 77 -18.77 -18.63 -30.65
N ALA A 78 -19.49 -19.70 -30.31
CA ALA A 78 -18.95 -21.06 -30.29
C ALA A 78 -18.52 -21.56 -31.67
N LYS A 79 -19.12 -21.05 -32.76
CA LYS A 79 -18.76 -21.43 -34.13
C LYS A 79 -17.37 -20.91 -34.48
N CYS A 80 -17.10 -19.64 -34.19
CA CYS A 80 -15.78 -19.04 -34.34
C CYS A 80 -14.74 -19.80 -33.50
N GLN A 81 -15.05 -20.11 -32.25
CA GLN A 81 -14.13 -20.86 -31.38
C GLN A 81 -13.80 -22.25 -31.94
N LYS A 82 -14.80 -23.02 -32.36
CA LYS A 82 -14.61 -24.36 -32.96
C LYS A 82 -13.76 -24.29 -34.23
N SER A 83 -14.01 -23.30 -35.09
CA SER A 83 -13.23 -23.12 -36.33
C SER A 83 -11.75 -22.77 -36.09
N ASN A 84 -11.42 -22.08 -34.99
CA ASN A 84 -10.04 -21.78 -34.61
C ASN A 84 -9.40 -22.84 -33.70
N TRP A 85 -10.14 -23.90 -33.34
CA TRP A 85 -9.74 -24.81 -32.28
C TRP A 85 -8.42 -25.51 -32.58
N GLU A 86 -8.21 -26.00 -33.79
CA GLU A 86 -6.97 -26.71 -34.17
C GLU A 86 -5.71 -25.86 -33.94
N ARG A 87 -5.79 -24.55 -34.23
CA ARG A 87 -4.69 -23.60 -34.01
C ARG A 87 -4.57 -23.18 -32.55
N HIS A 88 -5.70 -23.01 -31.86
CA HIS A 88 -5.74 -22.49 -30.50
C HIS A 88 -5.46 -23.56 -29.42
N LYS A 89 -5.73 -24.84 -29.71
CA LYS A 89 -5.71 -25.92 -28.73
C LYS A 89 -4.39 -26.01 -27.98
N ILE A 90 -3.26 -25.88 -28.69
CA ILE A 90 -1.92 -25.97 -28.11
C ILE A 90 -1.71 -24.85 -27.08
N ASP A 91 -1.84 -23.59 -27.51
CA ASP A 91 -1.75 -22.42 -26.62
C ASP A 91 -2.71 -22.51 -25.43
N CYS A 92 -3.93 -22.99 -25.66
CA CYS A 92 -4.93 -23.13 -24.62
C CYS A 92 -4.52 -24.17 -23.57
N LEU A 93 -3.95 -25.29 -23.99
CA LEU A 93 -3.48 -26.35 -23.09
C LEU A 93 -2.25 -25.90 -22.31
N ASP A 94 -1.32 -25.18 -22.93
CA ASP A 94 -0.12 -24.66 -22.26
C ASP A 94 -0.49 -23.68 -21.16
N VAL A 95 -1.43 -22.76 -21.42
CA VAL A 95 -1.91 -21.82 -20.41
C VAL A 95 -2.60 -22.56 -19.25
N LYS A 96 -3.39 -23.60 -19.55
CA LYS A 96 -4.04 -24.39 -18.49
C LYS A 96 -3.02 -25.14 -17.63
N LYS A 97 -2.03 -25.78 -18.25
CA LYS A 97 -0.93 -26.45 -17.54
C LYS A 97 -0.16 -25.45 -16.67
N ARG A 98 0.18 -24.29 -17.21
CA ARG A 98 0.86 -23.24 -16.45
C ARG A 98 0.02 -22.77 -15.26
N MET A 99 -1.29 -22.63 -15.41
CA MET A 99 -2.17 -22.29 -14.28
C MET A 99 -2.21 -23.37 -13.19
N GLU A 100 -2.13 -24.65 -13.56
CA GLU A 100 -2.01 -25.75 -12.60
C GLU A 100 -0.68 -25.67 -11.83
N GLU A 101 0.43 -25.38 -12.52
CA GLU A 101 1.75 -25.16 -11.90
C GLU A 101 1.74 -23.97 -10.94
N ILE A 102 1.24 -22.81 -11.38
CA ILE A 102 1.13 -21.60 -10.54
C ILE A 102 0.25 -21.88 -9.31
N THR A 103 -0.82 -22.66 -9.46
CA THR A 103 -1.66 -23.08 -8.32
C THR A 103 -0.85 -23.88 -7.28
N GLN A 104 -0.01 -24.82 -7.71
CA GLN A 104 0.84 -25.58 -6.78
C GLN A 104 1.94 -24.71 -6.16
N LEU A 105 2.59 -23.84 -6.94
CA LEU A 105 3.60 -22.90 -6.45
C LEU A 105 2.99 -21.96 -5.39
N THR A 106 1.78 -21.50 -5.63
CA THR A 106 1.04 -20.66 -4.67
C THR A 106 0.83 -21.41 -3.34
N LEU A 107 0.36 -22.66 -3.38
CA LEU A 107 0.20 -23.47 -2.16
C LEU A 107 1.53 -23.62 -1.40
N ALA A 108 2.58 -24.05 -2.10
CA ALA A 108 3.89 -24.25 -1.50
C ALA A 108 4.45 -22.95 -0.89
N HIS A 109 4.28 -21.82 -1.59
CA HIS A 109 4.73 -20.52 -1.13
C HIS A 109 4.07 -20.12 0.19
N TYR A 110 2.74 -20.23 0.28
CA TYR A 110 2.02 -19.82 1.49
C TYR A 110 2.11 -20.83 2.63
N ASP A 111 2.31 -22.13 2.35
CA ASP A 111 2.62 -23.11 3.39
C ASP A 111 3.99 -22.77 4.03
N ILE A 112 5.02 -22.44 3.23
CA ILE A 112 6.33 -21.97 3.73
C ILE A 112 6.21 -20.68 4.55
N LEU A 113 5.40 -19.72 4.10
CA LEU A 113 5.20 -18.48 4.86
C LEU A 113 4.50 -18.73 6.20
N SER A 114 3.54 -19.66 6.24
CA SER A 114 2.83 -20.01 7.49
C SER A 114 3.75 -20.66 8.53
N GLU A 115 4.77 -21.41 8.08
CA GLU A 115 5.79 -22.00 8.97
C GLU A 115 6.84 -20.97 9.42
N LYS A 116 7.12 -19.96 8.58
CA LYS A 116 8.07 -18.88 8.86
C LYS A 116 7.40 -17.76 9.66
N THR A 117 7.10 -18.02 10.94
CA THR A 117 6.55 -17.03 11.90
C THR A 117 7.44 -15.79 12.16
N SER A 118 8.56 -15.61 11.45
CA SER A 118 9.69 -14.77 11.88
C SER A 118 10.18 -13.69 10.90
N TYR A 119 9.57 -13.51 9.73
CA TYR A 119 9.94 -12.41 8.81
C TYR A 119 8.94 -11.27 8.91
N CYS A 120 8.85 -10.60 10.07
CA CYS A 120 8.24 -9.27 10.09
C CYS A 120 9.28 -8.24 10.50
N SER A 121 9.59 -7.35 9.57
CA SER A 121 10.36 -6.15 9.86
C SER A 121 9.45 -5.05 10.39
N TYR A 122 10.00 -4.12 11.16
CA TYR A 122 9.26 -2.97 11.65
C TYR A 122 9.03 -1.95 10.53
N TYR A 123 7.78 -1.81 10.08
CA TYR A 123 7.39 -0.82 9.08
C TYR A 123 7.07 0.54 9.73
N TYR A 124 8.07 1.16 10.37
CA TYR A 124 7.91 2.49 11.00
C TYR A 124 7.65 3.63 9.99
N TRP A 125 7.97 3.40 8.72
CA TRP A 125 7.62 4.25 7.58
C TRP A 125 6.84 3.42 6.56
N GLY A 126 5.75 3.98 6.05
CA GLY A 126 4.98 3.37 4.98
C GLY A 126 5.81 3.09 3.73
N ASN A 127 5.65 1.89 3.18
CA ASN A 127 6.28 1.40 1.95
C ASN A 127 5.43 1.66 0.69
N VAL A 128 4.25 2.25 0.85
CA VAL A 128 3.35 2.67 -0.23
C VAL A 128 2.80 4.07 0.08
N PRO A 129 2.44 4.88 -0.94
CA PRO A 129 1.91 6.20 -0.71
C PRO A 129 0.55 6.20 0.01
N ALA A 130 0.37 7.16 0.92
CA ALA A 130 -0.89 7.37 1.63
C ALA A 130 -2.07 7.67 0.69
N PHE A 131 -3.25 7.15 1.04
CA PHE A 131 -4.51 7.50 0.40
C PHE A 131 -5.61 7.76 1.44
N ASP A 132 -6.62 8.53 1.03
CA ASP A 132 -7.84 8.73 1.82
C ASP A 132 -8.68 7.46 1.73
N CYS A 133 -8.84 6.79 2.87
CA CYS A 133 -9.47 5.48 3.00
C CYS A 133 -11.01 5.55 2.93
N LEU A 134 -11.59 6.73 3.12
CA LEU A 134 -13.02 6.95 3.01
C LEU A 134 -13.39 7.43 1.60
N ASN A 135 -12.60 8.38 1.07
CA ASN A 135 -12.80 9.07 -0.20
C ASN A 135 -14.26 9.55 -0.39
N LEU A 136 -14.83 10.15 0.67
CA LEU A 136 -16.26 10.44 0.78
C LEU A 136 -16.82 11.20 -0.43
N VAL A 137 -16.07 12.18 -0.95
CA VAL A 137 -16.52 13.02 -2.07
C VAL A 137 -16.83 12.20 -3.34
N GLU A 138 -16.11 11.11 -3.58
CA GLU A 138 -16.31 10.26 -4.77
C GLU A 138 -17.04 8.94 -4.45
N ASN A 139 -17.51 8.77 -3.22
CA ASN A 139 -18.12 7.53 -2.74
C ASN A 139 -19.49 7.77 -2.07
N GLU A 140 -19.60 7.68 -0.74
CA GLU A 140 -20.88 7.85 0.00
C GLU A 140 -21.39 9.30 0.08
N GLY A 141 -20.56 10.29 -0.25
CA GLY A 141 -20.87 11.69 0.01
C GLY A 141 -20.70 12.07 1.48
N VAL A 142 -21.24 13.23 1.85
CA VAL A 142 -21.09 13.82 3.20
C VAL A 142 -22.32 13.64 4.09
N ASP A 143 -23.25 12.78 3.69
CA ASP A 143 -24.54 12.59 4.35
C ASP A 143 -24.38 11.81 5.67
N GLY A 144 -23.98 12.53 6.72
CA GLY A 144 -24.27 12.27 8.14
C GLY A 144 -23.89 10.92 8.76
N SER A 145 -23.26 10.01 8.02
CA SER A 145 -23.01 8.65 8.50
C SER A 145 -21.74 8.59 9.35
N ALA A 146 -21.83 7.91 10.49
CA ALA A 146 -20.64 7.52 11.24
C ALA A 146 -19.96 6.36 10.50
N PHE A 147 -18.63 6.37 10.42
CA PHE A 147 -17.86 5.33 9.74
C PHE A 147 -17.01 4.54 10.71
N LYS A 148 -16.86 3.24 10.44
CA LYS A 148 -15.92 2.38 11.15
C LYS A 148 -14.87 1.86 10.17
N VAL A 149 -13.61 2.12 10.48
CA VAL A 149 -12.45 1.76 9.65
C VAL A 149 -11.55 0.82 10.45
N LEU A 150 -11.36 -0.39 9.95
CA LEU A 150 -10.36 -1.33 10.45
C LEU A 150 -9.10 -1.23 9.61
N VAL A 151 -7.94 -1.11 10.25
CA VAL A 151 -6.64 -1.11 9.60
C VAL A 151 -5.80 -2.26 10.19
N LEU A 152 -5.69 -3.36 9.43
CA LEU A 152 -4.86 -4.52 9.76
C LEU A 152 -3.44 -4.31 9.23
N GLY A 153 -2.44 -4.51 10.09
CA GLY A 153 -1.03 -4.24 9.75
C GLY A 153 -0.80 -2.75 9.49
N VAL A 154 -1.17 -1.91 10.46
CA VAL A 154 -1.21 -0.45 10.30
C VAL A 154 0.13 0.17 9.91
N GLY A 155 1.26 -0.33 10.46
CA GLY A 155 2.61 0.19 10.20
C GLY A 155 2.85 1.62 10.71
N ASP A 156 2.19 2.62 10.12
CA ASP A 156 2.25 4.03 10.54
C ASP A 156 0.92 4.78 10.36
N LEU A 157 0.89 6.05 10.77
CA LEU A 157 -0.33 6.88 10.78
C LEU A 157 -0.66 7.54 9.42
N ARG A 158 0.08 7.30 8.33
CA ARG A 158 -0.01 8.12 7.10
C ARG A 158 -1.41 8.10 6.48
N ASN A 159 -2.03 6.92 6.42
CA ASN A 159 -3.37 6.71 5.87
C ASN A 159 -4.44 7.34 6.78
N VAL A 160 -4.30 7.18 8.09
CA VAL A 160 -5.20 7.76 9.10
C VAL A 160 -5.13 9.29 9.03
N ALA A 161 -3.93 9.87 9.09
CA ALA A 161 -3.72 11.31 9.07
C ALA A 161 -4.24 11.94 7.76
N LEU A 162 -3.97 11.32 6.60
CA LEU A 162 -4.49 11.79 5.32
C LEU A 162 -6.01 11.69 5.23
N THR A 163 -6.60 10.59 5.67
CA THR A 163 -8.06 10.38 5.69
C THR A 163 -8.73 11.44 6.55
N CYS A 164 -8.26 11.65 7.79
CA CYS A 164 -8.79 12.68 8.68
C CYS A 164 -8.63 14.09 8.08
N ALA A 165 -7.46 14.41 7.50
CA ALA A 165 -7.22 15.70 6.87
C ALA A 165 -8.02 15.93 5.57
N SER A 166 -8.59 14.87 5.00
CA SER A 166 -9.41 14.89 3.79
C SER A 166 -10.92 14.92 4.08
N LEU A 167 -11.32 14.77 5.35
CA LEU A 167 -12.72 14.92 5.76
C LEU A 167 -13.23 16.31 5.35
N PRO A 168 -14.35 16.41 4.61
CA PRO A 168 -14.94 17.69 4.25
C PRO A 168 -15.37 18.48 5.49
N ASP A 169 -15.30 19.81 5.43
CA ASP A 169 -15.72 20.67 6.55
C ASP A 169 -17.20 20.47 6.94
N SER A 170 -18.03 20.01 5.99
CA SER A 170 -19.44 19.68 6.20
C SER A 170 -19.66 18.33 6.89
N TYR A 171 -18.63 17.50 7.05
CA TYR A 171 -18.74 16.23 7.75
C TYR A 171 -18.86 16.47 9.25
N SER A 172 -20.01 16.15 9.83
CA SER A 172 -20.32 16.38 11.26
C SER A 172 -20.32 15.10 12.10
N SER A 173 -20.24 13.93 11.48
CA SER A 173 -20.36 12.64 12.16
C SER A 173 -19.01 12.12 12.67
N LYS A 174 -18.98 10.90 13.22
CA LYS A 174 -17.79 10.31 13.83
C LYS A 174 -17.16 9.22 12.98
N VAL A 175 -15.83 9.14 13.00
CA VAL A 175 -15.08 8.00 12.44
C VAL A 175 -14.36 7.26 13.56
N LEU A 176 -14.66 5.98 13.72
CA LEU A 176 -13.91 5.08 14.59
C LEU A 176 -12.84 4.37 13.75
N PHE A 177 -11.58 4.50 14.15
CA PHE A 177 -10.47 3.71 13.63
C PHE A 177 -10.11 2.60 14.60
N THR A 178 -10.17 1.35 14.16
CA THR A 178 -9.55 0.22 14.86
C THR A 178 -8.21 -0.06 14.19
N LEU A 179 -7.13 0.14 14.93
CA LEU A 179 -5.76 0.03 14.45
C LEU A 179 -5.11 -1.23 15.01
N ASN A 180 -4.76 -2.14 14.12
CA ASN A 180 -4.15 -3.41 14.46
C ASN A 180 -2.73 -3.53 13.91
N ASP A 181 -1.86 -4.07 14.74
CA ASP A 181 -0.58 -4.62 14.35
C ASP A 181 -0.22 -5.76 15.30
N LYS A 182 0.62 -6.68 14.87
CA LYS A 182 1.17 -7.72 15.75
C LYS A 182 2.39 -7.21 16.52
N GLU A 183 2.98 -6.10 16.08
CA GLU A 183 4.19 -5.54 16.67
C GLU A 183 3.89 -4.46 17.71
N SER A 184 4.24 -4.75 18.97
CA SER A 184 4.07 -3.81 20.08
C SER A 184 4.85 -2.52 19.87
N CYS A 185 6.04 -2.57 19.26
CA CYS A 185 6.82 -1.37 18.95
C CYS A 185 6.15 -0.49 17.90
N VAL A 186 5.44 -1.08 16.93
CA VAL A 186 4.68 -0.32 15.93
C VAL A 186 3.51 0.41 16.59
N LEU A 187 2.68 -0.30 17.37
CA LEU A 187 1.53 0.31 18.04
C LEU A 187 1.93 1.29 19.14
N ALA A 188 3.01 1.03 19.88
CA ALA A 188 3.55 1.95 20.88
C ALA A 188 3.99 3.26 20.23
N ARG A 189 4.65 3.20 19.07
CA ARG A 189 5.06 4.39 18.29
C ARG A 189 3.83 5.14 17.82
N LEU A 190 2.84 4.43 17.28
CA LEU A 190 1.60 5.01 16.79
C LEU A 190 0.85 5.76 17.89
N VAL A 191 0.64 5.13 19.05
CA VAL A 191 -0.07 5.71 20.20
C VAL A 191 0.69 6.91 20.75
N LEU A 192 2.03 6.85 20.81
CA LEU A 192 2.86 7.99 21.19
C LEU A 192 2.64 9.19 20.25
N LEU A 193 2.70 9.00 18.94
CA LEU A 193 2.50 10.09 17.98
C LEU A 193 1.07 10.65 18.05
N LEU A 194 0.05 9.80 18.21
CA LEU A 194 -1.33 10.24 18.44
C LEU A 194 -1.46 11.05 19.74
N TYR A 195 -0.88 10.54 20.83
CA TYR A 195 -0.89 11.23 22.13
C TYR A 195 -0.25 12.62 22.02
N MET A 196 0.90 12.72 21.36
CA MET A 196 1.55 14.00 21.08
C MET A 196 0.64 14.93 20.28
N LEU A 197 -0.02 14.47 19.21
CA LEU A 197 -0.94 15.32 18.43
C LEU A 197 -2.19 15.75 19.21
N ILE A 198 -2.65 14.96 20.18
CA ILE A 198 -3.81 15.27 21.02
C ILE A 198 -3.45 16.23 22.17
N LYS A 199 -2.25 16.09 22.73
CA LYS A 199 -1.83 16.79 23.96
C LYS A 199 -0.81 17.90 23.76
N GLY A 200 -0.09 17.88 22.66
CA GLY A 200 1.01 18.79 22.43
C GLY A 200 0.56 20.22 22.16
N ASP A 201 1.46 21.14 22.49
CA ASP A 201 1.25 22.57 22.38
C ASP A 201 1.54 23.09 20.95
N LEU A 202 1.64 24.41 20.83
CA LEU A 202 1.92 25.10 19.58
C LEU A 202 3.14 24.50 18.87
N ARG A 203 2.98 24.17 17.57
CA ARG A 203 4.00 23.58 16.68
C ARG A 203 4.31 22.09 16.92
N ILE A 204 3.51 21.37 17.71
CA ILE A 204 3.72 19.94 17.92
C ILE A 204 3.77 19.13 16.61
N GLU A 205 3.07 19.58 15.56
CA GLU A 205 3.12 18.90 14.25
C GLU A 205 4.54 18.82 13.68
N LYS A 206 5.40 19.79 14.00
CA LYS A 206 6.79 19.83 13.55
C LYS A 206 7.62 18.80 14.30
N ALA A 207 7.47 18.75 15.62
CA ALA A 207 8.15 17.77 16.46
C ALA A 207 7.71 16.34 16.08
N VAL A 208 6.41 16.12 15.91
CA VAL A 208 5.86 14.83 15.44
C VAL A 208 6.42 14.46 14.07
N THR A 209 6.48 15.40 13.11
CA THR A 209 7.06 15.13 11.78
C THR A 209 8.54 14.75 11.87
N GLU A 210 9.32 15.45 12.70
CA GLU A 210 10.73 15.15 12.92
C GLU A 210 10.92 13.79 13.60
N ILE A 211 10.15 13.47 14.65
CA ILE A 211 10.16 12.17 15.36
C ILE A 211 9.75 11.05 14.42
N TRP A 212 8.78 11.30 13.55
CA TRP A 212 8.29 10.30 12.60
C TRP A 212 9.38 9.94 11.59
N TYR A 213 10.05 10.92 10.98
CA TYR A 213 10.86 10.70 9.77
C TYR A 213 12.37 10.94 9.90
N SER A 214 12.86 11.46 11.02
CA SER A 214 14.30 11.61 11.24
C SER A 214 14.86 10.42 12.02
N VAL A 215 16.02 9.92 11.61
CA VAL A 215 16.79 8.98 12.44
C VAL A 215 17.49 9.69 13.60
N LEU A 216 17.64 11.00 13.45
CA LEU A 216 18.36 11.90 14.33
C LEU A 216 17.46 13.09 14.71
N LEU A 217 17.24 13.33 16.00
CA LEU A 217 16.37 14.37 16.53
C LEU A 217 17.17 15.56 17.06
N SER A 218 16.67 16.78 16.87
CA SER A 218 17.26 17.93 17.58
C SER A 218 17.02 17.82 19.08
N GLN A 219 17.82 18.52 19.88
CA GLN A 219 17.64 18.53 21.35
C GLN A 219 16.22 18.95 21.77
N GLU A 220 15.63 19.97 21.13
CA GLU A 220 14.27 20.44 21.39
C GLU A 220 13.23 19.34 21.11
N THR A 221 13.35 18.69 19.95
CA THR A 221 12.45 17.60 19.53
C THR A 221 12.57 16.38 20.43
N TYR A 222 13.81 16.03 20.81
CA TYR A 222 14.07 14.94 21.74
C TYR A 222 13.47 15.22 23.12
N GLU A 223 13.55 16.46 23.60
CA GLU A 223 12.95 16.85 24.87
C GLU A 223 11.42 16.70 24.83
N CYS A 224 10.78 17.13 23.75
CA CYS A 224 9.35 16.94 23.53
C CYS A 224 8.96 15.44 23.52
N LEU A 225 9.75 14.60 22.84
CA LEU A 225 9.60 13.14 22.86
C LEU A 225 9.74 12.59 24.28
N ARG A 226 10.78 12.99 25.00
CA ARG A 226 11.09 12.54 26.36
C ARG A 226 9.95 12.85 27.33
N THR A 227 9.47 14.10 27.33
CA THR A 227 8.33 14.51 28.16
C THR A 227 7.09 13.66 27.86
N SER A 228 6.78 13.42 26.59
CA SER A 228 5.63 12.59 26.20
C SER A 228 5.78 11.13 26.65
N LEU A 229 6.99 10.57 26.58
CA LEU A 229 7.28 9.24 27.11
C LEU A 229 7.15 9.18 28.64
N GLU A 230 7.64 10.19 29.35
CA GLU A 230 7.53 10.28 30.82
C GLU A 230 6.06 10.31 31.26
N GLU A 231 5.23 11.07 30.56
CA GLU A 231 3.79 11.09 30.82
C GLU A 231 3.14 9.72 30.57
N LEU A 232 3.35 9.13 29.39
CA LEU A 232 2.76 7.82 29.03
C LEU A 232 3.22 6.69 29.97
N THR A 233 4.48 6.72 30.40
CA THR A 233 5.04 5.74 31.34
C THR A 233 4.59 5.96 32.78
N SER A 234 4.14 7.17 33.14
CA SER A 234 3.56 7.48 34.46
C SER A 234 2.13 6.95 34.66
N PHE A 235 1.41 6.67 33.57
CA PHE A 235 0.04 6.16 33.63
C PHE A 235 -0.01 4.76 34.21
N THR A 236 -0.84 4.52 35.23
CA THR A 236 -0.92 3.22 35.90
C THR A 236 -1.93 2.28 35.26
N THR A 237 -2.85 2.80 34.43
CA THR A 237 -3.91 2.03 33.75
C THR A 237 -4.20 2.54 32.35
N ALA A 238 -4.80 1.71 31.49
CA ALA A 238 -5.33 2.12 30.19
C ALA A 238 -6.40 3.22 30.31
N GLN A 239 -7.17 3.21 31.42
CA GLN A 239 -8.15 4.25 31.72
C GLN A 239 -7.52 5.64 31.90
N ASN A 240 -6.28 5.72 32.41
CA ASN A 240 -5.57 6.99 32.48
C ASN A 240 -5.29 7.55 31.09
N LEU A 241 -4.82 6.72 30.16
CA LEU A 241 -4.57 7.12 28.77
C LEU A 241 -5.87 7.58 28.09
N GLN A 242 -6.94 6.79 28.24
CA GLN A 242 -8.25 7.14 27.68
C GLN A 242 -8.75 8.47 28.23
N SER A 243 -8.69 8.66 29.55
CA SER A 243 -9.17 9.90 30.18
C SER A 243 -8.33 11.11 29.80
N LYS A 244 -6.99 10.98 29.73
CA LYS A 244 -6.08 12.05 29.35
C LYS A 244 -6.23 12.47 27.89
N THR A 245 -6.66 11.55 27.03
CA THR A 245 -6.94 11.80 25.61
C THR A 245 -8.41 12.14 25.35
N ALA A 246 -9.21 12.49 26.36
CA ALA A 246 -10.64 12.82 26.23
C ALA A 246 -11.46 11.69 25.57
N GLY A 247 -11.09 10.43 25.83
CA GLY A 247 -11.74 9.25 25.26
C GLY A 247 -11.33 8.91 23.83
N LEU A 248 -10.41 9.66 23.23
CA LEU A 248 -10.03 9.46 21.83
C LEU A 248 -9.18 8.21 21.61
N ILE A 249 -8.40 7.75 22.60
CA ILE A 249 -7.62 6.52 22.50
C ILE A 249 -8.11 5.51 23.53
N SER A 250 -8.48 4.31 23.07
CA SER A 250 -8.80 3.16 23.89
C SER A 250 -7.93 1.96 23.55
N VAL A 251 -7.48 1.24 24.57
CA VAL A 251 -6.67 0.04 24.47
C VAL A 251 -7.01 -0.85 25.67
N ASP A 252 -6.95 -2.17 25.47
CA ASP A 252 -7.09 -3.13 26.58
C ASP A 252 -5.98 -2.94 27.63
N GLU A 253 -6.26 -3.23 28.90
CA GLU A 253 -5.32 -3.03 30.01
C GLU A 253 -4.05 -3.88 29.85
N MET A 254 -4.17 -5.13 29.41
CA MET A 254 -3.02 -6.02 29.23
C MET A 254 -2.15 -5.56 28.08
N GLN A 255 -2.78 -5.15 26.97
CA GLN A 255 -2.06 -4.63 25.80
C GLN A 255 -1.40 -3.27 26.11
N PHE A 256 -2.07 -2.40 26.87
CA PHE A 256 -1.51 -1.14 27.36
C PHE A 256 -0.20 -1.35 28.12
N LYS A 257 -0.12 -2.36 28.98
CA LYS A 257 1.13 -2.69 29.69
C LYS A 257 2.25 -3.07 28.74
N GLN A 258 1.96 -3.83 27.69
CA GLN A 258 2.94 -4.17 26.67
C GLN A 258 3.45 -2.92 25.93
N LEU A 259 2.56 -2.00 25.53
CA LEU A 259 2.97 -0.74 24.91
C LEU A 259 3.79 0.13 25.88
N GLN A 260 3.42 0.13 27.16
CA GLN A 260 4.12 0.88 28.20
C GLN A 260 5.54 0.37 28.42
N ASP A 261 5.79 -0.93 28.34
CA ASP A 261 7.14 -1.49 28.46
C ASP A 261 8.05 -1.08 27.29
N VAL A 262 7.47 -0.93 26.09
CA VAL A 262 8.18 -0.32 24.96
C VAL A 262 8.54 1.13 25.26
N TRP A 263 7.59 1.94 25.74
CA TRP A 263 7.86 3.35 26.07
C TRP A 263 8.91 3.51 27.16
N LYS A 264 8.89 2.68 28.21
CA LYS A 264 9.93 2.65 29.26
C LYS A 264 11.30 2.33 28.66
N THR A 265 11.35 1.37 27.74
CA THR A 265 12.58 1.00 27.04
C THR A 265 13.11 2.19 26.23
N TRP A 266 12.29 2.82 25.40
CA TRP A 266 12.70 4.00 24.62
C TRP A 266 13.11 5.18 25.50
N LEU A 267 12.44 5.41 26.63
CA LEU A 267 12.81 6.44 27.60
C LEU A 267 14.19 6.18 28.23
N GLY A 268 14.54 4.90 28.44
CA GLY A 268 15.84 4.47 28.96
C GLY A 268 17.01 4.62 27.98
N LEU A 269 16.76 4.65 26.66
CA LEU A 269 17.78 4.70 25.60
C LEU A 269 18.46 6.09 25.42
N ARG A 270 18.83 6.79 26.50
CA ARG A 270 19.33 8.18 26.46
C ARG A 270 20.51 8.45 25.50
N VAL A 271 20.45 9.67 24.92
CA VAL A 271 21.25 10.27 23.83
C VAL A 271 22.78 10.15 23.92
N GLN A 272 23.41 10.24 25.09
CA GLN A 272 24.88 10.20 25.19
C GLN A 272 25.48 8.77 25.20
N GLY A 273 24.64 7.72 25.27
CA GLY A 273 25.05 6.31 25.33
C GLY A 273 24.70 5.46 24.11
N THR A 274 23.94 5.99 23.15
CA THR A 274 23.44 5.25 21.97
C THR A 274 24.42 5.21 20.80
N LYS A 275 25.73 5.30 21.07
CA LYS A 275 26.79 5.07 20.06
C LYS A 275 26.59 3.73 19.33
N TRP A 276 25.96 2.76 19.97
CA TRP A 276 25.64 1.48 19.34
C TRP A 276 24.52 1.60 18.30
N ILE A 277 23.48 2.43 18.51
CA ILE A 277 22.42 2.67 17.52
C ILE A 277 23.04 3.30 16.28
N GLN A 278 23.86 4.34 16.48
CA GLN A 278 24.60 4.98 15.41
C GLN A 278 25.46 3.97 14.64
N LYS A 279 26.26 3.17 15.36
CA LYS A 279 27.10 2.12 14.74
C LYS A 279 26.28 1.08 13.99
N GLN A 280 25.13 0.66 14.51
CA GLN A 280 24.24 -0.28 13.82
C GLN A 280 23.64 0.36 12.57
N ARG A 281 23.20 1.61 12.62
CA ARG A 281 22.70 2.35 11.46
C ARG A 281 23.79 2.51 10.38
N GLU A 282 24.98 2.95 10.77
CA GLU A 282 26.15 3.07 9.88
C GLU A 282 26.51 1.71 9.28
N LYS A 283 26.49 0.65 10.09
CA LYS A 283 26.67 -0.73 9.61
C LYS A 283 25.58 -1.06 8.60
N THR A 284 24.30 -0.91 8.91
CA THR A 284 23.18 -1.22 8.01
C THR A 284 23.26 -0.47 6.68
N ILE A 285 23.64 0.81 6.70
CA ILE A 285 23.81 1.62 5.48
C ILE A 285 25.02 1.16 4.66
N ASN A 286 26.13 0.80 5.32
CA ASN A 286 27.40 0.48 4.68
C ASN A 286 27.69 -1.03 4.52
N SER A 287 26.81 -1.91 5.03
CA SER A 287 27.15 -3.33 5.28
C SER A 287 27.21 -4.21 4.04
N ASN A 288 26.65 -3.76 2.90
CA ASN A 288 26.69 -4.54 1.67
C ASN A 288 26.64 -3.66 0.41
N MET A 289 27.30 -4.10 -0.66
CA MET A 289 27.30 -3.44 -1.98
C MET A 289 25.88 -3.22 -2.52
N GLU A 290 24.93 -4.08 -2.16
CA GLU A 290 23.52 -3.95 -2.53
C GLU A 290 22.88 -2.67 -1.97
N ASN A 291 23.15 -2.31 -0.70
CA ASN A 291 22.62 -1.09 -0.09
C ASN A 291 23.21 0.16 -0.73
N VAL A 292 24.51 0.14 -1.04
CA VAL A 292 25.20 1.23 -1.74
C VAL A 292 24.64 1.40 -3.16
N ALA A 293 24.47 0.30 -3.89
CA ALA A 293 23.89 0.30 -5.23
C ALA A 293 22.45 0.80 -5.22
N ARG A 294 21.64 0.40 -4.23
CA ARG A 294 20.26 0.85 -4.05
C ARG A 294 20.17 2.34 -3.75
N ASN A 295 20.97 2.85 -2.80
CA ASN A 295 20.99 4.28 -2.47
C ASN A 295 21.43 5.12 -3.68
N SER A 296 22.50 4.70 -4.36
CA SER A 296 22.96 5.34 -5.61
C SER A 296 21.89 5.29 -6.69
N GLY A 297 21.23 4.13 -6.86
CA GLY A 297 20.11 3.94 -7.76
C GLY A 297 18.96 4.90 -7.45
N TYR A 298 18.57 5.04 -6.18
CA TYR A 298 17.52 5.97 -5.78
C TYR A 298 17.87 7.43 -6.10
N ILE A 299 19.09 7.88 -5.75
CA ILE A 299 19.57 9.24 -6.06
C ILE A 299 19.54 9.51 -7.57
N ASN A 300 19.95 8.55 -8.40
CA ASN A 300 19.97 8.67 -9.85
C ASN A 300 18.57 8.70 -10.48
N ASN A 301 17.57 8.17 -9.76
CA ASN A 301 16.24 7.94 -10.27
C ASN A 301 15.22 9.00 -9.87
N VAL A 302 15.49 9.79 -8.82
CA VAL A 302 14.69 10.98 -8.49
C VAL A 302 14.92 12.10 -9.53
N PRO A 303 14.01 13.08 -9.64
CA PRO A 303 14.26 14.28 -10.44
C PRO A 303 15.59 14.94 -10.04
N ALA A 304 16.38 15.39 -11.03
CA ALA A 304 17.75 15.87 -10.82
C ALA A 304 17.82 17.06 -9.84
N GLU A 305 16.79 17.89 -9.83
CA GLU A 305 16.65 19.00 -8.89
C GLU A 305 16.60 18.56 -7.41
N HIS A 306 16.24 17.30 -7.13
CA HIS A 306 16.10 16.74 -5.79
C HIS A 306 17.29 15.87 -5.36
N ALA A 307 18.15 15.45 -6.29
CA ALA A 307 19.21 14.46 -6.04
C ALA A 307 20.16 14.88 -4.89
N ILE A 308 20.53 16.16 -4.83
CA ILE A 308 21.37 16.72 -3.75
C ILE A 308 20.68 16.59 -2.39
N ALA A 309 19.39 16.89 -2.31
CA ALA A 309 18.63 16.83 -1.07
C ALA A 309 18.41 15.39 -0.59
N VAL A 310 18.17 14.45 -1.51
CA VAL A 310 18.09 13.01 -1.20
C VAL A 310 19.41 12.51 -0.66
N LYS A 311 20.52 12.81 -1.36
CA LYS A 311 21.86 12.41 -0.91
C LYS A 311 22.15 12.95 0.49
N LYS A 312 21.87 14.23 0.73
CA LYS A 312 22.04 14.84 2.05
C LYS A 312 21.23 14.12 3.13
N TRP A 313 19.98 13.75 2.86
CA TRP A 313 19.19 12.98 3.83
C TRP A 313 19.75 11.57 4.07
N ILE A 314 20.25 10.89 3.04
CA ILE A 314 20.88 9.56 3.20
C ILE A 314 22.14 9.66 4.07
N ASP A 315 22.95 10.69 3.86
CA ASP A 315 24.20 10.91 4.60
C ASP A 315 23.91 11.32 6.06
N ASP A 316 22.99 12.26 6.27
CA ASP A 316 22.75 12.88 7.58
C ASP A 316 21.67 12.15 8.41
N GLY A 317 20.66 11.56 7.75
CA GLY A 317 19.49 10.94 8.37
C GLY A 317 18.49 11.92 9.01
N VAL A 318 18.67 13.23 8.76
CA VAL A 318 17.92 14.30 9.42
C VAL A 318 16.76 14.78 8.54
N PHE A 319 15.52 14.62 9.02
CA PHE A 319 14.31 15.18 8.41
C PHE A 319 13.93 16.48 9.12
N LYS A 320 14.87 17.43 9.18
CA LYS A 320 14.70 18.74 9.83
C LYS A 320 15.08 19.87 8.87
N ARG A 321 14.35 20.98 8.95
CA ARG A 321 14.53 22.15 8.06
C ARG A 321 15.47 23.22 8.64
N THR A 322 15.86 23.11 9.91
CA THR A 322 16.77 24.04 10.59
C THR A 322 18.03 23.31 11.07
N GLN A 323 19.18 23.99 11.01
CA GLN A 323 20.41 23.47 11.59
C GLN A 323 20.33 23.52 13.12
N ALA A 324 20.56 22.40 13.79
CA ALA A 324 20.68 22.33 15.24
C ALA A 324 22.08 21.81 15.59
N PRO A 325 22.81 22.46 16.52
CA PRO A 325 24.20 22.09 16.83
C PRO A 325 24.31 20.79 17.62
N MET A 326 23.24 20.30 18.23
CA MET A 326 23.23 19.07 19.01
C MET A 326 22.04 18.19 18.63
N ILE A 327 22.34 16.93 18.32
CA ILE A 327 21.42 15.97 17.74
C ILE A 327 21.51 14.65 18.52
N ALA A 328 20.37 14.02 18.71
CA ALA A 328 20.16 12.78 19.42
C ALA A 328 19.73 11.64 18.49
N GLU A 329 20.12 10.40 18.76
CA GLU A 329 19.52 9.25 18.10
C GLU A 329 18.02 9.17 18.41
N ASN A 330 17.22 8.77 17.43
CA ASN A 330 15.78 8.59 17.61
C ASN A 330 15.49 7.19 18.18
N PRO A 331 15.19 7.05 19.49
CA PRO A 331 15.03 5.73 20.10
C PRO A 331 13.79 5.00 19.57
N THR A 332 12.80 5.74 19.09
CA THR A 332 11.51 5.19 18.62
C THR A 332 11.61 4.44 17.28
N LEU A 333 12.80 4.42 16.65
CA LEU A 333 13.12 3.63 15.45
C LEU A 333 13.89 2.35 15.78
N THR A 334 13.85 1.93 17.05
CA THR A 334 14.43 0.68 17.53
C THR A 334 13.34 -0.32 17.92
N GLY A 335 13.65 -1.60 17.88
CA GLY A 335 12.74 -2.68 18.25
C GLY A 335 13.50 -3.96 18.62
N VAL A 336 12.77 -4.99 19.05
CA VAL A 336 13.34 -6.29 19.42
C VAL A 336 13.69 -7.07 18.15
N ASP A 337 14.86 -7.70 18.10
CA ASP A 337 15.14 -8.65 17.02
C ASP A 337 14.24 -9.88 17.18
N MET A 338 13.36 -10.15 16.22
CA MET A 338 12.45 -11.31 16.29
C MET A 338 13.18 -12.66 16.27
N ALA A 339 14.33 -12.74 15.60
CA ALA A 339 15.14 -13.95 15.60
C ALA A 339 15.78 -14.20 16.99
N ALA A 340 15.80 -13.18 17.85
CA ALA A 340 16.32 -13.23 19.20
C ALA A 340 15.42 -12.41 20.14
N ARG A 341 14.21 -12.90 20.45
CA ARG A 341 13.22 -12.19 21.29
C ARG A 341 13.71 -11.74 22.68
N TYR A 342 14.83 -12.29 23.15
CA TYR A 342 15.49 -11.91 24.41
C TYR A 342 16.72 -11.00 24.21
N ALA A 343 17.02 -10.63 22.97
CA ALA A 343 18.09 -9.70 22.63
C ALA A 343 17.69 -8.27 23.00
N PRO A 344 18.69 -7.41 23.29
CA PRO A 344 18.47 -5.98 23.40
C PRO A 344 17.79 -5.40 22.15
N TYR A 345 17.13 -4.25 22.32
CA TYR A 345 16.60 -3.49 21.20
C TYR A 345 17.73 -3.19 20.20
N SER A 346 17.38 -3.15 18.91
CA SER A 346 18.28 -2.88 17.80
C SER A 346 17.71 -1.82 16.87
N TYR A 347 18.56 -1.19 16.05
CA TYR A 347 18.08 -0.30 14.98
C TYR A 347 17.25 -1.11 13.98
N SER A 348 16.03 -0.66 13.71
CA SER A 348 14.99 -1.49 13.08
C SER A 348 14.39 -0.89 11.81
N VAL A 349 14.94 0.22 11.32
CA VAL A 349 14.50 0.79 10.04
C VAL A 349 15.11 -0.01 8.90
N LEU A 350 14.24 -0.47 8.01
CA LEU A 350 14.65 -1.14 6.79
C LEU A 350 15.47 -0.20 5.89
N PRO A 351 16.64 -0.64 5.39
CA PRO A 351 17.47 0.16 4.49
C PRO A 351 16.69 0.73 3.29
N GLU A 352 15.76 -0.04 2.74
CA GLU A 352 14.96 0.24 1.55
C GLU A 352 13.83 1.27 1.75
N LEU A 353 13.52 1.64 2.99
CA LEU A 353 12.47 2.61 3.29
C LEU A 353 13.04 4.02 3.42
N PHE A 354 12.32 4.98 2.84
CA PHE A 354 12.65 6.40 2.91
C PHE A 354 11.42 7.18 3.36
N PRO A 355 11.59 8.31 4.09
CA PRO A 355 10.47 9.18 4.46
C PRO A 355 9.59 9.64 3.29
N PHE A 356 10.17 9.65 2.09
CA PHE A 356 9.52 10.12 0.88
C PHE A 356 8.61 9.06 0.23
N SER A 357 8.72 7.79 0.64
CA SER A 357 7.97 6.66 0.09
C SER A 357 6.53 6.58 0.59
N GLY A 358 6.29 7.00 1.84
CA GLY A 358 4.95 6.94 2.46
C GLY A 358 3.95 7.99 1.95
N TRP A 359 4.38 8.94 1.12
CA TRP A 359 3.51 10.01 0.61
C TRP A 359 3.60 10.16 -0.91
N ASP A 360 2.46 10.49 -1.53
CA ASP A 360 2.39 10.68 -2.99
C ASP A 360 3.14 11.95 -3.39
N TYR A 361 4.27 11.79 -4.10
CA TYR A 361 5.08 12.89 -4.62
C TYR A 361 4.27 13.89 -5.45
N LEU A 362 3.25 13.45 -6.17
CA LEU A 362 2.44 14.36 -6.98
C LEU A 362 1.59 15.31 -6.13
N GLN A 363 1.07 14.82 -5.00
CA GLN A 363 0.34 15.66 -4.05
C GLN A 363 1.28 16.64 -3.36
N VAL A 364 2.46 16.16 -2.92
CA VAL A 364 3.50 17.00 -2.32
C VAL A 364 3.97 18.09 -3.28
N LYS A 365 4.27 17.73 -4.52
CA LYS A 365 4.71 18.67 -5.57
C LYS A 365 3.64 19.70 -5.92
N LYS A 366 2.37 19.30 -5.94
CA LYS A 366 1.23 20.22 -6.15
C LYS A 366 1.09 21.21 -4.99
N PHE A 367 1.36 20.76 -3.76
CA PHE A 367 1.31 21.59 -2.57
C PHE A 367 2.45 22.61 -2.50
N LYS A 368 3.69 22.18 -2.75
CA LYS A 368 4.87 23.06 -2.72
C LYS A 368 5.95 22.61 -3.69
N SER A 369 6.53 23.58 -4.41
CA SER A 369 7.71 23.38 -5.25
C SER A 369 8.97 23.91 -4.57
N SER A 370 10.00 23.06 -4.45
CA SER A 370 11.33 23.41 -3.96
C SER A 370 12.32 22.34 -4.43
N ASN A 371 13.61 22.64 -4.47
CA ASN A 371 14.63 21.63 -4.77
C ASN A 371 14.87 20.69 -3.56
N CYS A 372 14.49 21.10 -2.35
CA CYS A 372 14.68 20.33 -1.13
C CYS A 372 13.45 19.49 -0.76
N LEU A 373 13.54 18.16 -0.93
CA LEU A 373 12.45 17.23 -0.60
C LEU A 373 12.07 17.26 0.88
N VAL A 374 13.03 17.38 1.81
CA VAL A 374 12.74 17.50 3.24
C VAL A 374 11.85 18.72 3.51
N THR A 375 12.07 19.83 2.80
CA THR A 375 11.21 21.01 2.91
C THR A 375 9.82 20.75 2.32
N MET A 376 9.74 20.21 1.10
CA MET A 376 8.46 19.94 0.43
C MET A 376 7.57 18.99 1.24
N TYR A 377 8.13 17.84 1.62
CA TYR A 377 7.42 16.81 2.37
C TYR A 377 7.12 17.29 3.78
N GLY A 378 8.07 17.93 4.46
CA GLY A 378 7.83 18.48 5.80
C GLY A 378 6.68 19.49 5.83
N ASP A 379 6.63 20.43 4.89
CA ASP A 379 5.54 21.41 4.84
C ASP A 379 4.18 20.76 4.53
N TYR A 380 4.17 19.76 3.64
CA TYR A 380 2.97 19.02 3.28
C TYR A 380 2.43 18.18 4.44
N ILE A 381 3.30 17.38 5.07
CA ILE A 381 2.94 16.52 6.20
C ILE A 381 2.45 17.35 7.36
N GLU A 382 3.13 18.44 7.70
CA GLU A 382 2.69 19.33 8.78
C GLU A 382 1.35 20.03 8.47
N CYS A 383 1.07 20.31 7.20
CA CYS A 383 -0.25 20.79 6.79
C CYS A 383 -1.34 19.74 7.05
N ILE A 384 -1.08 18.48 6.69
CA ILE A 384 -1.98 17.35 6.98
C ILE A 384 -2.17 17.21 8.48
N LEU A 385 -1.09 17.21 9.27
CA LEU A 385 -1.15 17.05 10.72
C LEU A 385 -1.93 18.19 11.38
N ARG A 386 -1.78 19.45 10.92
CA ARG A 386 -2.62 20.56 11.41
C ARG A 386 -4.11 20.34 11.16
N LYS A 387 -4.48 19.86 9.97
CA LYS A 387 -5.87 19.49 9.68
C LYS A 387 -6.33 18.32 10.55
N PHE A 388 -5.50 17.30 10.72
CA PHE A 388 -5.80 16.16 11.56
C PHE A 388 -6.01 16.58 13.03
N MET A 389 -5.15 17.44 13.59
CA MET A 389 -5.32 18.00 14.94
C MET A 389 -6.63 18.78 15.10
N ASN A 390 -7.10 19.49 14.07
CA ASN A 390 -8.41 20.14 14.09
C ASN A 390 -9.57 19.14 14.15
N ILE A 391 -9.43 17.97 13.52
CA ILE A 391 -10.43 16.89 13.62
C ILE A 391 -10.39 16.23 15.00
N LEU A 392 -9.19 16.03 15.57
CA LEU A 392 -8.99 15.51 16.93
C LEU A 392 -9.62 16.45 17.98
N SER A 393 -9.41 17.76 17.87
CA SER A 393 -9.95 18.74 18.82
C SER A 393 -11.47 18.81 18.81
N LYS A 394 -12.10 18.53 17.67
CA LYS A 394 -13.55 18.39 17.51
C LYS A 394 -14.11 17.04 17.99
N GLN A 395 -13.24 16.12 18.42
CA GLN A 395 -13.60 14.75 18.84
C GLN A 395 -14.43 13.98 17.79
N GLN A 396 -14.16 14.26 16.51
CA GLN A 396 -14.84 13.61 15.38
C GLN A 396 -14.24 12.24 15.05
N VAL A 397 -13.09 11.90 15.64
CA VAL A 397 -12.43 10.62 15.41
C VAL A 397 -12.01 9.99 16.72
N SER A 398 -12.03 8.67 16.79
CA SER A 398 -11.54 7.90 17.93
C SER A 398 -10.75 6.67 17.46
N PHE A 399 -9.87 6.18 18.32
CA PHE A 399 -8.92 5.13 18.02
C PHE A 399 -9.02 4.00 19.02
N GLN A 400 -9.24 2.80 18.51
CA GLN A 400 -9.16 1.56 19.25
C GLN A 400 -7.89 0.82 18.83
N ILE A 401 -7.03 0.50 19.79
CA ILE A 401 -5.71 -0.10 19.55
C ILE A 401 -5.79 -1.58 19.89
N VAL A 402 -5.39 -2.44 18.95
CA VAL A 402 -5.46 -3.91 19.09
C VAL A 402 -4.14 -4.56 18.68
N LEU A 403 -3.36 -4.97 19.67
CA LEU A 403 -2.09 -5.68 19.55
C LEU A 403 -2.34 -7.18 19.44
N CYS A 404 -2.35 -7.70 18.21
CA CYS A 404 -2.50 -9.13 17.92
C CYS A 404 -2.09 -9.45 16.47
N ASP A 405 -1.90 -10.74 16.16
CA ASP A 405 -1.86 -11.16 14.75
C ASP A 405 -3.18 -10.78 14.08
N CYS A 406 -3.11 -10.25 12.86
CA CYS A 406 -4.29 -9.84 12.10
C CYS A 406 -5.30 -10.98 11.93
N MET A 407 -4.83 -12.24 11.87
CA MET A 407 -5.69 -13.42 11.73
C MET A 407 -6.44 -13.78 13.02
N ASP A 408 -6.02 -13.24 14.17
CA ASP A 408 -6.65 -13.43 15.47
C ASP A 408 -7.57 -12.26 15.87
N ILE A 409 -7.74 -11.26 15.01
CA ILE A 409 -8.44 -10.01 15.31
C ILE A 409 -9.87 -10.20 15.86
N GLN A 410 -10.58 -11.25 15.45
CA GLN A 410 -11.95 -11.53 15.93
C GLN A 410 -11.99 -12.11 17.35
N GLN A 411 -10.86 -12.57 17.91
CA GLN A 411 -10.78 -13.07 19.28
C GLN A 411 -10.81 -11.94 20.31
N HIS A 412 -10.62 -10.70 19.84
CA HIS A 412 -10.58 -9.50 20.65
C HIS A 412 -11.99 -8.92 20.84
N PRO A 413 -12.53 -8.89 22.08
CA PRO A 413 -13.90 -8.46 22.36
C PRO A 413 -14.24 -7.07 21.80
N GLU A 414 -13.26 -6.19 21.78
CA GLU A 414 -13.34 -4.83 21.26
C GLU A 414 -13.59 -4.80 19.74
N VAL A 415 -13.29 -5.86 19.00
CA VAL A 415 -13.41 -5.95 17.52
C VAL A 415 -14.75 -6.57 17.07
N ASN A 416 -15.69 -6.83 17.98
CA ASN A 416 -17.00 -7.45 17.66
C ASN A 416 -18.00 -6.51 16.94
N THR A 417 -17.53 -5.60 16.08
CA THR A 417 -18.38 -4.74 15.24
C THR A 417 -18.13 -4.95 13.75
N VAL A 418 -19.12 -4.59 12.92
CA VAL A 418 -18.95 -4.52 11.46
C VAL A 418 -18.29 -3.19 11.05
N TYR A 419 -17.48 -3.22 10.00
CA TYR A 419 -16.69 -2.10 9.49
C TYR A 419 -17.11 -1.70 8.08
N ASP A 420 -17.11 -0.40 7.78
CA ASP A 420 -17.38 0.14 6.44
C ASP A 420 -16.14 0.10 5.55
N ARG A 421 -14.96 0.13 6.16
CA ARG A 421 -13.66 0.00 5.48
C ARG A 421 -12.78 -0.97 6.23
N ILE A 422 -12.15 -1.87 5.50
CA ILE A 422 -11.11 -2.74 6.03
C ILE A 422 -9.89 -2.60 5.15
N LEU A 423 -8.80 -2.09 5.70
CA LEU A 423 -7.51 -1.98 5.03
C LEU A 423 -6.61 -3.09 5.55
N THR A 424 -5.91 -3.77 4.65
CA THR A 424 -4.97 -4.83 5.04
C THR A 424 -3.53 -4.51 4.73
N SER A 425 -3.21 -3.28 4.31
CA SER A 425 -1.87 -2.93 3.82
C SER A 425 -1.38 -3.97 2.80
N ASN A 426 -0.08 -4.28 2.79
CA ASN A 426 0.50 -5.35 2.00
C ASN A 426 0.47 -6.75 2.65
N LEU A 427 -0.48 -7.02 3.56
CA LEU A 427 -0.58 -8.32 4.24
C LEU A 427 -0.77 -9.51 3.29
N ILE A 428 -1.34 -9.32 2.09
CA ILE A 428 -1.44 -10.39 1.08
C ILE A 428 -0.08 -11.01 0.71
N ASP A 429 1.01 -10.25 0.86
CA ASP A 429 2.37 -10.69 0.56
C ASP A 429 2.90 -11.65 1.64
N TYR A 430 2.22 -11.75 2.79
CA TYR A 430 2.60 -12.57 3.94
C TYR A 430 1.52 -13.55 4.39
N VAL A 431 0.25 -13.23 4.10
CA VAL A 431 -0.95 -13.94 4.52
C VAL A 431 -1.71 -14.39 3.29
N PHE A 432 -2.17 -15.64 3.30
CA PHE A 432 -2.89 -16.20 2.16
C PHE A 432 -4.22 -15.47 1.92
N LEU A 433 -4.33 -14.75 0.80
CA LEU A 433 -5.46 -13.86 0.46
C LEU A 433 -6.84 -14.46 0.78
N PRO A 434 -7.18 -15.71 0.39
CA PRO A 434 -8.52 -16.23 0.63
C PRO A 434 -8.85 -16.36 2.12
N ASN A 435 -7.86 -16.65 2.97
CA ASN A 435 -8.06 -16.68 4.42
C ASN A 435 -8.30 -15.27 4.98
N LEU A 436 -7.51 -14.30 4.52
CA LEU A 436 -7.66 -12.89 4.90
C LEU A 436 -9.02 -12.33 4.48
N LEU A 437 -9.48 -12.62 3.26
CA LEU A 437 -10.80 -12.19 2.78
C LEU A 437 -11.95 -12.90 3.52
N LYS A 438 -11.79 -14.19 3.84
CA LYS A 438 -12.78 -14.93 4.65
C LYS A 438 -12.97 -14.24 6.01
N LEU A 439 -11.86 -13.89 6.68
CA LEU A 439 -11.87 -13.15 7.94
C LEU A 439 -12.52 -11.78 7.77
N CYS A 440 -12.00 -10.96 6.86
CA CYS A 440 -12.46 -9.59 6.66
C CYS A 440 -13.94 -9.52 6.26
N SER A 441 -14.43 -10.45 5.44
CA SER A 441 -15.83 -10.49 5.03
C SER A 441 -16.80 -10.67 6.21
N GLN A 442 -16.42 -11.44 7.23
CA GLN A 442 -17.29 -11.68 8.38
C GLN A 442 -17.51 -10.42 9.25
N ILE A 443 -16.59 -9.47 9.19
CA ILE A 443 -16.63 -8.21 9.93
C ILE A 443 -16.83 -7.00 9.00
N LEU A 444 -17.14 -7.22 7.73
CA LEU A 444 -17.49 -6.15 6.79
C LEU A 444 -18.98 -5.79 6.94
N ASN A 445 -19.30 -4.51 6.83
CA ASN A 445 -20.67 -4.01 6.84
C ASN A 445 -21.36 -4.33 5.50
N HIS A 446 -21.99 -5.50 5.38
CA HIS A 446 -22.72 -5.92 4.18
C HIS A 446 -23.99 -5.10 3.88
N ASP A 447 -24.47 -4.31 4.84
CA ASP A 447 -25.63 -3.43 4.65
C ASP A 447 -25.24 -2.09 3.99
N ASN A 448 -23.95 -1.75 3.99
CA ASN A 448 -23.42 -0.59 3.29
C ASN A 448 -22.93 -1.00 1.88
N ASN A 449 -23.63 -0.54 0.84
CA ASN A 449 -23.30 -0.81 -0.58
C ASN A 449 -21.93 -0.28 -1.02
N TYR A 450 -21.32 0.60 -0.22
CA TYR A 450 -20.01 1.18 -0.44
C TYR A 450 -18.93 0.56 0.46
N ALA A 451 -19.29 -0.38 1.34
CA ALA A 451 -18.34 -1.07 2.18
C ALA A 451 -17.27 -1.77 1.32
N THR A 452 -16.02 -1.62 1.72
CA THR A 452 -14.89 -2.06 0.88
C THR A 452 -13.76 -2.62 1.73
N ILE A 453 -13.23 -3.79 1.33
CA ILE A 453 -11.96 -4.33 1.79
C ILE A 453 -10.89 -3.94 0.76
N ILE A 454 -9.79 -3.36 1.21
CA ILE A 454 -8.67 -2.92 0.38
C ILE A 454 -7.46 -3.79 0.71
N THR A 455 -6.99 -4.54 -0.29
CA THR A 455 -5.78 -5.36 -0.19
C THR A 455 -4.74 -4.87 -1.19
N GLU A 456 -3.48 -4.87 -0.80
CA GLU A 456 -2.38 -4.31 -1.60
C GLU A 456 -1.28 -5.35 -1.75
N THR A 457 -0.70 -5.54 -2.93
CA THR A 457 0.48 -6.42 -3.10
C THR A 457 1.60 -5.66 -3.78
N MET A 458 2.84 -5.94 -3.37
CA MET A 458 4.04 -5.38 -3.99
C MET A 458 4.95 -6.45 -4.60
N VAL A 459 4.78 -7.72 -4.24
CA VAL A 459 5.73 -8.80 -4.61
C VAL A 459 5.09 -9.98 -5.35
N TRP A 460 3.84 -9.87 -5.80
CA TRP A 460 3.11 -10.94 -6.51
C TRP A 460 3.87 -11.57 -7.69
N ALA A 461 4.67 -10.77 -8.40
CA ALA A 461 5.45 -11.22 -9.54
C ALA A 461 6.77 -11.90 -9.13
N ARG A 462 7.31 -11.64 -7.93
CA ARG A 462 8.67 -12.07 -7.56
C ARG A 462 8.79 -13.59 -7.45
N ASP A 463 7.92 -14.20 -6.65
CA ASP A 463 8.10 -15.59 -6.19
C ASP A 463 7.15 -16.59 -6.87
N ILE A 464 5.99 -16.14 -7.37
CA ILE A 464 4.94 -17.02 -7.90
C ILE A 464 4.79 -16.90 -9.43
N ILE A 465 4.78 -15.68 -9.97
CA ILE A 465 4.66 -15.42 -11.42
C ILE A 465 5.75 -14.44 -11.89
N PRO A 466 7.01 -14.89 -12.01
CA PRO A 466 8.12 -14.07 -12.50
C PRO A 466 7.84 -13.47 -13.88
N GLU A 467 7.01 -14.12 -14.71
CA GLU A 467 6.59 -13.61 -16.01
C GLU A 467 5.91 -12.24 -15.97
N GLY A 468 5.39 -11.83 -14.81
CA GLY A 468 4.82 -10.50 -14.61
C GLY A 468 5.85 -9.38 -14.44
N ASP A 469 7.13 -9.71 -14.26
CA ASP A 469 8.21 -8.76 -13.96
C ASP A 469 9.15 -8.56 -15.17
N ILE A 470 9.69 -7.35 -15.34
CA ILE A 470 10.65 -7.06 -16.43
C ILE A 470 11.97 -7.81 -16.25
N LEU A 471 12.33 -8.15 -15.02
CA LEU A 471 13.57 -8.85 -14.70
C LEU A 471 13.57 -10.30 -15.21
N PHE A 472 12.39 -10.86 -15.51
CA PHE A 472 12.25 -12.17 -16.11
C PHE A 472 12.94 -12.26 -17.47
N ALA A 473 13.68 -13.36 -17.67
CA ALA A 473 14.60 -13.50 -18.80
C ALA A 473 13.96 -13.24 -20.17
N PHE A 474 12.72 -13.68 -20.38
CA PHE A 474 12.01 -13.46 -21.65
C PHE A 474 11.51 -12.02 -21.82
N ASN A 475 11.14 -11.35 -20.73
CA ASN A 475 10.73 -9.95 -20.76
C ASN A 475 11.91 -9.00 -21.00
N ARG A 476 13.14 -9.42 -20.66
CA ARG A 476 14.37 -8.65 -20.98
C ARG A 476 14.54 -8.39 -22.48
N LEU A 477 14.02 -9.27 -23.35
CA LEU A 477 14.03 -9.06 -24.79
C LEU A 477 13.16 -7.87 -25.23
N GLN A 478 12.16 -7.50 -24.42
CA GLN A 478 11.28 -6.37 -24.68
C GLN A 478 11.87 -5.04 -24.18
N VAL A 479 12.86 -5.08 -23.29
CA VAL A 479 13.43 -3.88 -22.64
C VAL A 479 13.88 -2.82 -23.64
N PRO A 480 14.60 -3.12 -24.75
CA PRO A 480 14.98 -2.09 -25.72
C PRO A 480 13.78 -1.34 -26.31
N LYS A 481 12.68 -2.06 -26.60
CA LYS A 481 11.45 -1.46 -27.10
C LYS A 481 10.78 -0.59 -26.03
N LEU A 482 10.64 -1.11 -24.81
CA LEU A 482 10.00 -0.38 -23.72
C LEU A 482 10.83 0.84 -23.27
N ALA A 483 12.15 0.75 -23.31
CA ALA A 483 13.07 1.86 -23.04
C ALA A 483 12.89 2.99 -24.05
N LYS A 484 12.68 2.67 -25.33
CA LYS A 484 12.33 3.66 -26.36
C LYS A 484 11.01 4.37 -26.03
N ILE A 485 9.98 3.61 -25.66
CA ILE A 485 8.68 4.17 -25.25
C ILE A 485 8.83 5.07 -24.01
N ALA A 486 9.58 4.61 -23.01
CA ALA A 486 9.87 5.38 -21.80
C ALA A 486 10.59 6.69 -22.12
N PHE A 487 11.57 6.68 -23.03
CA PHE A 487 12.23 7.89 -23.49
C PHE A 487 11.28 8.82 -24.22
N GLU A 488 10.41 8.28 -25.08
CA GLU A 488 9.44 9.07 -25.84
C GLU A 488 8.39 9.73 -24.93
N ASP A 489 7.94 9.06 -23.87
CA ASP A 489 7.00 9.61 -22.89
C ASP A 489 7.65 10.66 -21.97
N THR A 490 8.84 10.36 -21.45
CA THR A 490 9.45 11.12 -20.34
C THR A 490 10.43 12.17 -20.82
N LYS A 491 10.95 12.03 -22.06
CA LYS A 491 12.04 12.82 -22.64
C LYS A 491 13.32 12.80 -21.79
N ARG A 492 13.54 11.73 -21.02
CA ARG A 492 14.70 11.56 -20.12
C ARG A 492 15.44 10.27 -20.43
N SER A 493 16.69 10.39 -20.87
CA SER A 493 17.54 9.23 -21.18
C SER A 493 17.87 8.40 -19.95
N SER A 494 17.99 9.01 -18.77
CA SER A 494 18.25 8.28 -17.52
C SER A 494 17.12 7.30 -17.18
N PHE A 495 15.86 7.66 -17.46
CA PHE A 495 14.71 6.81 -17.15
C PHE A 495 14.67 5.58 -18.06
N ALA A 496 14.98 5.75 -19.34
CA ALA A 496 15.06 4.64 -20.27
C ALA A 496 16.16 3.60 -19.92
N ASN A 497 17.14 3.98 -19.10
CA ASN A 497 18.32 3.17 -18.78
C ASN A 497 18.44 2.84 -17.28
N ASP A 498 17.36 2.96 -16.51
CA ASP A 498 17.40 2.85 -15.04
C ASP A 498 17.48 1.41 -14.48
N GLY A 499 17.67 0.41 -15.34
CA GLY A 499 17.76 -0.99 -14.94
C GLY A 499 16.43 -1.73 -14.87
N GLY A 500 15.29 -1.11 -15.20
CA GLY A 500 14.02 -1.83 -15.42
C GLY A 500 12.79 -1.15 -14.83
N THR A 501 12.95 -0.34 -13.79
CA THR A 501 11.82 0.22 -13.03
C THR A 501 10.98 1.19 -13.86
N SER A 502 11.60 2.05 -14.67
CA SER A 502 10.85 3.00 -15.52
C SER A 502 10.08 2.29 -16.62
N VAL A 503 10.68 1.22 -17.16
CA VAL A 503 10.09 0.46 -18.27
C VAL A 503 8.95 -0.46 -17.82
N MET A 504 8.93 -0.85 -16.53
CA MET A 504 7.83 -1.60 -15.93
C MET A 504 6.47 -0.91 -16.13
N GLU A 505 6.42 0.43 -16.18
CA GLU A 505 5.19 1.18 -16.42
C GLU A 505 4.53 0.83 -17.76
N TYR A 506 5.33 0.48 -18.76
CA TYR A 506 4.90 0.19 -20.13
C TYR A 506 4.75 -1.31 -20.41
N LEU A 507 5.07 -2.17 -19.44
CA LEU A 507 4.83 -3.60 -19.53
C LEU A 507 3.36 -3.88 -19.20
N ASP A 508 2.62 -4.43 -20.16
CA ASP A 508 1.33 -5.07 -19.92
C ASP A 508 1.57 -6.44 -19.28
N ASN A 509 1.32 -6.53 -17.98
CA ASN A 509 1.36 -7.76 -17.19
C ASN A 509 -0.01 -8.09 -16.57
N SER A 510 -1.09 -7.58 -17.17
CA SER A 510 -2.46 -7.73 -16.67
C SER A 510 -2.91 -9.20 -16.62
N CYS A 511 -2.56 -9.97 -17.64
CA CYS A 511 -2.90 -11.39 -17.73
C CYS A 511 -2.20 -12.21 -16.64
N GLU A 512 -0.92 -11.92 -16.39
CA GLU A 512 -0.09 -12.54 -15.37
C GLU A 512 -0.64 -12.21 -13.98
N PHE A 513 -0.96 -10.94 -13.71
CA PHE A 513 -1.55 -10.52 -12.45
C PHE A 513 -2.89 -11.21 -12.15
N PHE A 514 -3.79 -11.29 -13.13
CA PHE A 514 -5.05 -12.00 -12.92
C PHE A 514 -4.86 -13.52 -12.83
N SER A 515 -3.81 -14.08 -13.44
CA SER A 515 -3.43 -15.47 -13.24
C SER A 515 -2.99 -15.71 -11.80
N TYR A 516 -2.23 -14.77 -11.20
CA TYR A 516 -1.86 -14.80 -9.78
C TYR A 516 -3.09 -14.82 -8.88
N ILE A 517 -4.01 -13.85 -9.05
CA ILE A 517 -5.24 -13.79 -8.25
C ILE A 517 -6.07 -15.07 -8.41
N ARG A 518 -6.28 -15.55 -9.63
CA ARG A 518 -7.06 -16.78 -9.87
C ARG A 518 -6.39 -18.02 -9.28
N ALA A 519 -5.06 -18.08 -9.30
CA ALA A 519 -4.29 -19.16 -8.70
C ALA A 519 -4.44 -19.20 -7.17
N MET A 520 -4.52 -18.05 -6.49
CA MET A 520 -4.79 -17.98 -5.04
C MET A 520 -6.10 -18.70 -4.68
N PHE A 521 -7.19 -18.45 -5.41
CA PHE A 521 -8.48 -19.10 -5.15
C PHE A 521 -8.54 -20.55 -5.63
N SER A 522 -7.87 -20.87 -6.74
CA SER A 522 -7.67 -22.25 -7.19
C SER A 522 -6.94 -23.08 -6.13
N ALA A 523 -5.89 -22.52 -5.56
CA ALA A 523 -5.09 -23.10 -4.47
C ALA A 523 -5.94 -23.31 -3.22
N TYR A 524 -6.70 -22.30 -2.81
CA TYR A 524 -7.61 -22.41 -1.66
C TYR A 524 -8.61 -23.55 -1.80
N ARG A 525 -9.27 -23.66 -2.95
CA ARG A 525 -10.22 -24.74 -3.24
C ARG A 525 -9.55 -26.11 -3.24
N LEU A 526 -8.35 -26.19 -3.80
CA LEU A 526 -7.58 -27.44 -3.79
C LEU A 526 -7.17 -27.86 -2.38
N LYS A 527 -6.71 -26.92 -1.55
CA LYS A 527 -6.37 -27.17 -0.13
C LYS A 527 -7.58 -27.69 0.63
N LYS A 528 -8.72 -27.00 0.52
CA LYS A 528 -10.00 -27.42 1.11
C LYS A 528 -10.44 -28.82 0.66
N ALA A 529 -10.29 -29.14 -0.64
CA ALA A 529 -10.64 -30.45 -1.18
C ALA A 529 -9.74 -31.57 -0.63
N ARG A 530 -8.43 -31.29 -0.49
CA ARG A 530 -7.45 -32.21 0.11
C ARG A 530 -7.79 -32.47 1.58
N GLU A 531 -8.11 -31.42 2.33
CA GLU A 531 -8.52 -31.50 3.75
C GLU A 531 -9.83 -32.29 3.93
N SER A 532 -10.75 -32.24 2.97
CA SER A 532 -11.99 -33.03 2.98
C SER A 532 -11.82 -34.47 2.45
N GLY A 533 -10.60 -34.94 2.18
CA GLY A 533 -10.32 -36.30 1.72
C GLY A 533 -10.57 -36.56 0.22
N SER A 534 -10.82 -35.53 -0.59
CA SER A 534 -11.03 -35.67 -2.04
C SER A 534 -9.69 -35.62 -2.79
N THR A 535 -9.08 -36.79 -3.03
CA THR A 535 -7.73 -36.92 -3.62
C THR A 535 -7.69 -36.75 -5.14
N ASN A 536 -8.83 -36.81 -5.84
CA ASN A 536 -8.89 -36.80 -7.32
C ASN A 536 -9.46 -35.50 -7.93
N GLN A 537 -9.69 -34.44 -7.15
CA GLN A 537 -10.21 -33.19 -7.71
C GLN A 537 -9.13 -32.37 -8.40
N LYS A 538 -9.35 -32.08 -9.69
CA LYS A 538 -8.54 -31.10 -10.42
C LYS A 538 -8.81 -29.68 -9.89
N PRO A 539 -7.80 -28.79 -9.87
CA PRO A 539 -8.01 -27.41 -9.44
C PRO A 539 -9.03 -26.74 -10.36
N THR A 540 -10.17 -26.30 -9.81
CA THR A 540 -11.14 -25.52 -10.58
C THR A 540 -10.71 -24.06 -10.55
N ILE A 541 -10.13 -23.60 -11.65
CA ILE A 541 -9.66 -22.22 -11.78
C ILE A 541 -10.87 -21.29 -12.01
N PRO A 542 -11.21 -20.40 -11.08
CA PRO A 542 -12.36 -19.49 -11.23
C PRO A 542 -12.15 -18.53 -12.40
N VAL A 543 -13.25 -17.99 -12.94
CA VAL A 543 -13.17 -16.73 -13.70
C VAL A 543 -12.88 -15.58 -12.74
N ILE A 544 -12.27 -14.51 -13.23
CA ILE A 544 -11.93 -13.37 -12.36
C ILE A 544 -13.17 -12.77 -11.68
N LYS A 545 -14.33 -12.78 -12.33
CA LYS A 545 -15.60 -12.27 -11.76
C LYS A 545 -16.18 -13.15 -10.64
N GLU A 546 -15.67 -14.37 -10.46
CA GLU A 546 -16.12 -15.31 -9.43
C GLU A 546 -15.18 -15.36 -8.23
N VAL A 547 -14.02 -14.69 -8.30
CA VAL A 547 -13.09 -14.65 -7.17
C VAL A 547 -13.71 -13.86 -6.01
N GLY A 548 -13.67 -14.44 -4.82
CA GLY A 548 -14.30 -13.86 -3.63
C GLY A 548 -15.78 -14.24 -3.41
N ASN A 549 -16.48 -14.82 -4.41
CA ASN A 549 -17.92 -15.12 -4.27
C ASN A 549 -18.22 -16.06 -3.10
N GLU A 550 -17.33 -17.02 -2.84
CA GLU A 550 -17.44 -17.94 -1.70
C GLU A 550 -17.33 -17.25 -0.33
N PHE A 551 -16.90 -15.99 -0.31
CA PHE A 551 -16.86 -15.12 0.86
C PHE A 551 -17.89 -13.99 0.78
N GLN A 552 -18.91 -14.08 -0.09
CA GLN A 552 -19.90 -13.01 -0.32
C GLN A 552 -19.30 -11.67 -0.79
N LEU A 553 -18.17 -11.73 -1.51
CA LEU A 553 -17.49 -10.57 -2.07
C LEU A 553 -17.37 -10.68 -3.59
N HIS A 554 -17.21 -9.55 -4.27
CA HIS A 554 -16.65 -9.50 -5.61
C HIS A 554 -15.50 -8.50 -5.70
N LEU A 555 -14.54 -8.80 -6.58
CA LEU A 555 -13.44 -7.92 -6.92
C LEU A 555 -13.89 -6.88 -7.95
N ARG A 556 -13.68 -5.59 -7.68
CA ARG A 556 -13.87 -4.52 -8.68
C ARG A 556 -12.87 -4.68 -9.84
N ASP A 557 -13.29 -4.33 -11.06
CA ASP A 557 -12.38 -4.35 -12.21
C ASP A 557 -11.45 -3.12 -12.18
N GLY A 558 -10.33 -3.27 -11.47
CA GLY A 558 -9.33 -2.22 -11.34
C GLY A 558 -8.71 -1.79 -12.67
N ILE A 559 -8.63 -2.67 -13.69
CA ILE A 559 -8.15 -2.29 -15.02
C ILE A 559 -9.13 -1.35 -15.71
N ARG A 560 -10.42 -1.53 -15.46
CA ARG A 560 -11.46 -0.63 -15.91
C ARG A 560 -11.67 0.58 -14.99
N ASN A 561 -10.74 0.82 -14.05
CA ASN A 561 -10.77 1.91 -13.08
C ASN A 561 -12.09 1.93 -12.27
N GLU A 562 -12.58 0.75 -11.90
CA GLU A 562 -13.79 0.63 -11.07
C GLU A 562 -13.53 0.87 -9.59
N ASN A 563 -12.27 0.78 -9.14
CA ASN A 563 -11.86 1.16 -7.80
C ASN A 563 -12.29 2.60 -7.47
N ARG A 564 -12.78 2.82 -6.25
CA ARG A 564 -13.36 4.10 -5.80
C ARG A 564 -12.59 4.76 -4.67
N ILE A 565 -11.70 4.06 -3.99
CA ILE A 565 -10.95 4.60 -2.85
C ILE A 565 -9.48 4.80 -3.24
N VAL A 566 -8.88 3.79 -3.88
CA VAL A 566 -7.47 3.81 -4.26
C VAL A 566 -7.27 3.32 -5.69
N PHE A 567 -6.37 3.97 -6.43
CA PHE A 567 -6.07 3.58 -7.81
C PHE A 567 -5.57 2.13 -7.87
N PHE A 568 -5.93 1.40 -8.93
CA PHE A 568 -5.50 0.00 -9.10
C PHE A 568 -3.96 -0.15 -9.21
N ARG A 569 -3.31 0.77 -9.92
CA ARG A 569 -1.85 0.77 -10.16
C ARG A 569 -1.30 2.20 -10.15
N PRO A 570 -0.24 2.49 -9.38
CA PRO A 570 0.39 3.82 -9.39
C PRO A 570 1.15 4.05 -10.69
N ALA A 571 1.18 5.30 -11.15
CA ALA A 571 2.12 5.71 -12.20
C ALA A 571 3.52 5.89 -11.60
N ILE A 572 4.49 5.15 -12.11
CA ILE A 572 5.88 5.06 -11.67
C ILE A 572 6.67 6.30 -12.06
N ASN A 573 6.68 6.66 -13.34
CA ASN A 573 7.61 7.65 -13.90
C ASN A 573 7.33 9.07 -13.40
N ARG A 574 6.10 9.32 -12.93
CA ARG A 574 5.72 10.59 -12.29
C ARG A 574 5.89 10.59 -10.77
N ARG A 575 6.20 9.45 -10.14
CA ARG A 575 6.33 9.25 -8.69
C ARG A 575 7.68 8.68 -8.29
N ARG A 576 8.73 9.09 -9.00
CA ARG A 576 10.10 8.58 -8.77
C ARG A 576 10.62 8.79 -7.35
N VAL A 577 10.16 9.85 -6.69
CA VAL A 577 10.50 10.12 -5.28
C VAL A 577 9.79 9.16 -4.32
N THR A 578 8.60 8.66 -4.66
CA THR A 578 7.83 7.72 -3.83
C THR A 578 8.40 6.29 -3.90
N ILE A 579 9.24 5.95 -4.89
CA ILE A 579 9.90 4.64 -5.03
C ILE A 579 8.90 3.48 -5.24
N VAL A 580 7.89 3.69 -6.08
CA VAL A 580 7.06 2.58 -6.56
C VAL A 580 7.82 1.74 -7.59
N THR A 581 7.70 0.42 -7.52
CA THR A 581 8.42 -0.56 -8.35
C THR A 581 7.70 -0.88 -9.66
N GLY A 582 6.39 -0.66 -9.71
CA GLY A 582 5.51 -1.04 -10.81
C GLY A 582 4.73 -2.32 -10.56
N ASN A 583 5.09 -3.08 -9.53
CA ASN A 583 4.40 -4.28 -9.10
C ASN A 583 3.26 -3.99 -8.12
N GLU A 584 3.15 -2.78 -7.59
CA GLU A 584 2.08 -2.39 -6.67
C GLU A 584 0.71 -2.56 -7.34
N ARG A 585 -0.17 -3.33 -6.68
CA ARG A 585 -1.58 -3.50 -7.09
C ARG A 585 -2.49 -3.33 -5.90
N TYR A 586 -3.52 -2.50 -6.06
CA TYR A 586 -4.52 -2.24 -5.04
C TYR A 586 -5.85 -2.83 -5.51
N LEU A 587 -6.43 -3.70 -4.70
CA LEU A 587 -7.64 -4.44 -5.00
C LEU A 587 -8.74 -4.02 -4.05
N GLU A 588 -9.91 -3.69 -4.60
CA GLU A 588 -11.11 -3.38 -3.83
C GLU A 588 -12.10 -4.53 -3.93
N TRP A 589 -12.38 -5.15 -2.80
CA TRP A 589 -13.35 -6.21 -2.64
C TRP A 589 -14.58 -5.63 -1.95
N VAL A 590 -15.74 -5.80 -2.57
CA VAL A 590 -16.99 -5.21 -2.09
C VAL A 590 -18.06 -6.30 -1.94
N PRO A 591 -19.08 -6.08 -1.08
CA PRO A 591 -20.17 -7.04 -0.90
C PRO A 591 -20.80 -7.45 -2.23
N LEU A 592 -21.18 -8.73 -2.34
CA LEU A 592 -22.08 -9.15 -3.41
C LEU A 592 -23.44 -8.46 -3.22
N GLN A 593 -23.84 -7.64 -4.20
CA GLN A 593 -25.17 -7.07 -4.19
C GLN A 593 -26.20 -8.20 -4.26
N LYS A 594 -27.15 -8.22 -3.31
CA LYS A 594 -28.31 -9.10 -3.37
C LYS A 594 -29.10 -8.73 -4.64
N LYS A 595 -29.20 -9.68 -5.57
CA LYS A 595 -30.00 -9.51 -6.79
C LYS A 595 -31.48 -9.44 -6.50
#